data_AF-A0A7S0XZP9-F1
#
_entry.id   AF-A0A7S0XZP9-F1
#
_cell.length_a   1.000
_cell.length_b   1.000
_cell.length_c   1.000
_cell.angle_alpha   90.00
_cell.angle_beta   90.00
_cell.angle_gamma   90.00
#
_symmetry.space_group_name_H-M   'P 1'
#
loop_
_entity.id
_entity.type
_entity.pdbx_description
1 polymer ?
#
loop_
_entity_poly.entity_id
_entity_poly.type
_entity_poly.pdbx_seq_one_letter_code
_entity_poly.pdbx_strand_id
1 'polypeptide(L)'
;MALLLPNVKRQRGRGRDYRKLLLFLFYLALAVSLPAAGYACDGAASDGQEITPSGKDFSVTYAVYLTEMTFANAQAKCISEHGSSSHLLKLLTSDMNSCVVASINADSWVGAKMSSSANTKWVWQDSEGAELPNDEVSTTQPFSNYKDNNHRLPEPGDKECLKIKASRSDWEIKSCTDTYKFACYVSGTYPTFGTTVVKSSSSSSSSSSSSSSSSSRSSSKSSSSKSSSSKSSS
;
A
#
# COMPACT_ATOMS: atom_id res chain seq x y z
N MET A 1 63.91 -12.56 -44.94
CA MET A 1 62.58 -12.44 -44.30
C MET A 1 61.88 -11.22 -44.87
N ALA A 2 60.92 -11.41 -45.74
CA ALA A 2 60.18 -10.34 -46.41
C ALA A 2 58.97 -9.92 -45.57
N LEU A 3 58.90 -8.65 -45.19
CA LEU A 3 57.77 -8.02 -44.50
C LEU A 3 56.72 -7.59 -45.53
N LEU A 4 55.57 -8.25 -45.52
CA LEU A 4 54.39 -7.86 -46.30
C LEU A 4 53.56 -6.86 -45.48
N LEU A 5 53.48 -5.62 -45.95
CA LEU A 5 52.55 -4.60 -45.44
C LEU A 5 51.21 -4.68 -46.18
N PRO A 6 50.06 -4.58 -45.49
CA PRO A 6 48.76 -4.59 -46.13
C PRO A 6 48.41 -3.23 -46.75
N ASN A 7 47.78 -3.33 -47.91
CA ASN A 7 47.41 -2.27 -48.83
C ASN A 7 46.14 -1.53 -48.33
N VAL A 8 46.30 -0.29 -47.89
CA VAL A 8 45.18 0.56 -47.42
C VAL A 8 44.54 1.29 -48.61
N LYS A 9 43.39 0.79 -49.07
CA LYS A 9 42.53 1.51 -50.02
C LYS A 9 41.83 2.69 -49.32
N ARG A 10 42.18 3.92 -49.73
CA ARG A 10 41.44 5.15 -49.38
C ARG A 10 40.08 5.17 -50.07
N GLN A 11 38.99 5.12 -49.32
CA GLN A 11 37.68 5.53 -49.82
C GLN A 11 37.43 7.03 -49.57
N ARG A 12 37.24 7.78 -50.67
CA ARG A 12 36.68 9.13 -50.68
C ARG A 12 35.19 9.02 -50.99
N GLY A 13 34.34 9.39 -50.02
CA GLY A 13 32.89 9.55 -50.22
C GLY A 13 32.28 10.43 -49.13
N ARG A 14 32.44 11.76 -49.23
CA ARG A 14 31.34 12.75 -49.45
C ARG A 14 30.02 12.46 -48.71
N GLY A 15 29.98 12.84 -47.44
CA GLY A 15 29.27 14.06 -47.02
C GLY A 15 27.77 14.17 -47.31
N ARG A 16 26.96 13.14 -47.02
CA ARG A 16 25.49 13.25 -47.13
C ARG A 16 24.65 12.54 -46.06
N ASP A 17 25.23 12.12 -44.94
CA ASP A 17 24.48 11.38 -43.89
C ASP A 17 24.51 11.99 -42.48
N TYR A 18 25.11 13.17 -42.29
CA TYR A 18 25.11 13.82 -40.97
C TYR A 18 23.71 14.26 -40.51
N ARG A 19 22.79 14.57 -41.43
CA ARG A 19 21.40 14.93 -41.08
C ARG A 19 20.60 13.75 -40.52
N LYS A 20 20.82 12.54 -41.04
CA LYS A 20 20.18 11.32 -40.53
C LYS A 20 20.77 10.92 -39.18
N LEU A 21 22.09 11.05 -39.02
CA LEU A 21 22.76 10.79 -37.74
C LEU A 21 22.31 11.79 -36.65
N LEU A 22 22.20 13.08 -36.98
CA LEU A 22 21.70 14.10 -36.04
C LEU A 22 20.24 13.86 -35.67
N LEU A 23 19.37 13.52 -36.63
CA LEU A 23 17.98 13.17 -36.32
C LEU A 23 17.88 11.91 -35.47
N PHE A 24 18.73 10.90 -35.69
CA PHE A 24 18.78 9.67 -34.89
C PHE A 24 19.29 9.94 -33.46
N LEU A 25 20.30 10.81 -33.30
CA LEU A 25 20.78 11.25 -31.99
C LEU A 25 19.77 12.15 -31.27
N PHE A 26 19.02 12.99 -32.00
CA PHE A 26 17.95 13.80 -31.43
C PHE A 26 16.75 12.93 -31.00
N TYR A 27 16.44 11.86 -31.75
CA TYR A 27 15.44 10.86 -31.37
C TYR A 27 15.87 10.04 -30.15
N LEU A 28 17.15 9.65 -30.07
CA LEU A 28 17.72 9.00 -28.89
C LEU A 28 17.73 9.94 -27.68
N ALA A 29 18.04 11.22 -27.85
CA ALA A 29 18.01 12.21 -26.77
C ALA A 29 16.57 12.50 -26.29
N LEU A 30 15.59 12.55 -27.20
CA LEU A 30 14.18 12.71 -26.84
C LEU A 30 13.59 11.44 -26.20
N ALA A 31 14.03 10.24 -26.61
CA ALA A 31 13.60 8.99 -25.99
C ALA A 31 14.17 8.78 -24.56
N VAL A 32 15.20 9.54 -24.16
CA VAL A 32 15.82 9.44 -22.83
C VAL A 32 15.15 10.34 -21.78
N SER A 33 14.21 11.21 -22.14
CA SER A 33 13.64 12.14 -21.13
C SER A 33 12.18 12.53 -21.35
N LEU A 34 11.33 11.60 -21.79
CA LEU A 34 9.95 11.66 -21.35
C LEU A 34 9.84 10.75 -20.14
N PRO A 35 9.71 11.27 -18.90
CA PRO A 35 9.20 10.44 -17.83
C PRO A 35 7.87 9.91 -18.37
N ALA A 36 7.81 8.59 -18.60
CA ALA A 36 6.53 7.93 -18.70
C ALA A 36 5.69 8.48 -17.53
N ALA A 37 4.41 8.74 -17.76
CA ALA A 37 3.50 9.25 -16.72
C ALA A 37 3.24 8.20 -15.61
N GLY A 38 4.27 7.45 -15.22
CA GLY A 38 4.34 6.59 -14.07
C GLY A 38 4.87 7.38 -12.87
N TYR A 39 4.38 6.97 -11.71
CA TYR A 39 4.71 7.53 -10.42
C TYR A 39 6.23 7.48 -10.21
N ALA A 40 6.85 8.63 -9.94
CA ALA A 40 8.27 8.69 -9.59
C ALA A 40 8.41 8.24 -8.13
N CYS A 41 8.87 7.01 -7.95
CA CYS A 41 9.27 6.49 -6.65
C CYS A 41 10.79 6.43 -6.65
N ASP A 42 11.38 7.32 -5.87
CA ASP A 42 12.81 7.59 -5.86
C ASP A 42 13.59 6.40 -5.29
N GLY A 43 14.05 5.50 -6.16
CA GLY A 43 15.15 4.56 -5.90
C GLY A 43 15.07 3.75 -4.60
N ALA A 44 16.22 3.19 -4.18
CA ALA A 44 16.31 2.53 -2.89
C ALA A 44 16.37 3.58 -1.76
N ALA A 45 15.51 3.42 -0.75
CA ALA A 45 15.39 4.34 0.37
C ALA A 45 16.41 4.03 1.47
N SER A 46 16.71 5.03 2.29
CA SER A 46 17.44 4.89 3.55
C SER A 46 16.49 4.49 4.70
N ASP A 47 17.04 3.91 5.77
CA ASP A 47 16.25 3.56 6.97
C ASP A 47 15.64 4.82 7.62
N GLY A 48 14.34 4.78 7.89
CA GLY A 48 13.55 5.91 8.39
C GLY A 48 13.20 6.98 7.35
N GLN A 49 13.54 6.80 6.07
CA GLN A 49 13.27 7.81 5.06
C GLN A 49 11.77 7.93 4.76
N GLU A 50 11.24 9.15 4.85
CA GLU A 50 9.89 9.48 4.41
C GLU A 50 9.82 9.69 2.89
N ILE A 51 8.78 9.13 2.28
CA ILE A 51 8.53 9.13 0.85
C ILE A 51 7.07 9.55 0.64
N THR A 52 6.87 10.57 -0.19
CA THR A 52 5.55 11.02 -0.64
C THR A 52 5.47 10.83 -2.15
N PRO A 53 4.91 9.71 -2.64
CA PRO A 53 4.70 9.53 -4.08
C PRO A 53 3.80 10.65 -4.59
N SER A 54 4.21 11.29 -5.67
CA SER A 54 3.38 12.27 -6.37
C SER A 54 2.47 11.52 -7.34
N GLY A 55 1.18 11.47 -7.01
CA GLY A 55 0.14 10.75 -7.74
C GLY A 55 -1.09 11.61 -7.98
N LYS A 56 -1.84 11.34 -9.05
CA LYS A 56 -3.10 12.06 -9.31
C LYS A 56 -4.21 11.69 -8.32
N ASP A 57 -4.18 10.48 -7.76
CA ASP A 57 -5.33 9.88 -7.06
C ASP A 57 -5.08 9.56 -5.58
N PHE A 58 -3.87 9.81 -5.06
CA PHE A 58 -3.57 9.68 -3.64
C PHE A 58 -2.40 10.58 -3.22
N SER A 59 -2.40 10.98 -1.95
CA SER A 59 -1.31 11.72 -1.33
C SER A 59 -1.04 11.04 0.00
N VAL A 60 -0.24 9.97 -0.02
CA VAL A 60 0.14 9.21 1.18
C VAL A 60 1.64 9.34 1.37
N THR A 61 2.05 9.90 2.50
CA THR A 61 3.45 9.89 2.94
C THR A 61 3.69 8.66 3.80
N TYR A 62 4.74 7.91 3.49
CA TYR A 62 5.14 6.74 4.26
C TYR A 62 6.63 6.76 4.58
N ALA A 63 7.03 6.16 5.70
CA ALA A 63 8.42 5.98 6.08
C ALA A 63 8.86 4.54 5.82
N VAL A 64 10.06 4.35 5.28
CA VAL A 64 10.63 3.02 5.02
C VAL A 64 11.62 2.62 6.12
N TYR A 65 11.49 1.40 6.62
CA TYR A 65 12.43 0.82 7.57
C TYR A 65 13.06 -0.45 7.00
N LEU A 66 14.39 -0.45 6.95
CA LEU A 66 15.22 -1.54 6.44
C LEU A 66 15.61 -2.54 7.53
N THR A 67 15.33 -2.23 8.79
CA THR A 67 15.46 -3.18 9.90
C THR A 67 14.34 -4.21 9.84
N GLU A 68 14.70 -5.49 9.93
CA GLU A 68 13.71 -6.58 9.94
C GLU A 68 13.12 -6.78 11.33
N MET A 69 11.79 -6.83 11.41
CA MET A 69 11.08 -7.04 12.68
C MET A 69 9.85 -7.92 12.48
N THR A 70 9.38 -8.53 13.57
CA THR A 70 8.07 -9.20 13.57
C THR A 70 6.96 -8.21 13.27
N PHE A 71 5.85 -8.70 12.70
CA PHE A 71 4.73 -7.83 12.32
C PHE A 71 4.24 -6.94 13.48
N ALA A 72 4.09 -7.52 14.68
CA ALA A 72 3.63 -6.78 15.86
C ALA A 72 4.62 -5.68 16.28
N ASN A 73 5.92 -5.97 16.25
CA ASN A 73 6.96 -4.99 16.57
C ASN A 73 7.05 -3.89 15.50
N ALA A 74 6.89 -4.24 14.22
CA ALA A 74 6.87 -3.27 13.13
C ALA A 74 5.67 -2.31 13.26
N GLN A 75 4.47 -2.83 13.55
CA GLN A 75 3.28 -2.02 13.84
C GLN A 75 3.51 -1.10 15.06
N ALA A 76 4.07 -1.63 16.14
CA ALA A 76 4.38 -0.85 17.33
C ALA A 76 5.39 0.27 17.03
N LYS A 77 6.40 -0.01 16.18
CA LYS A 77 7.39 0.96 15.75
C LYS A 77 6.77 2.08 14.91
N CYS A 78 5.85 1.78 13.99
CA CYS A 78 5.11 2.81 13.26
C CYS A 78 4.40 3.77 14.22
N ILE A 79 3.67 3.22 15.20
CA ILE A 79 2.96 4.00 16.21
C ILE A 79 3.91 4.84 17.07
N SER A 80 5.05 4.29 17.49
CA SER A 80 5.99 5.01 18.35
C SER A 80 6.71 6.16 17.65
N GLU A 81 7.04 5.99 16.37
CA GLU A 81 7.84 6.96 15.60
C GLU A 81 6.96 8.05 14.97
N HIS A 82 5.75 7.71 14.54
CA HIS A 82 4.89 8.63 13.78
C HIS A 82 3.52 8.89 14.43
N GLY A 83 3.31 8.43 15.67
CA GLY A 83 2.12 8.71 16.47
C GLY A 83 1.01 7.66 16.37
N SER A 84 -0.04 7.82 17.19
CA SER A 84 -1.10 6.83 17.38
C SER A 84 -1.96 6.51 16.15
N SER A 85 -1.98 7.40 15.15
CA SER A 85 -2.64 7.17 13.86
C SER A 85 -1.77 6.41 12.86
N SER A 86 -0.47 6.27 13.13
CA SER A 86 0.44 5.52 12.28
C SER A 86 0.20 4.02 12.40
N HIS A 87 0.44 3.33 11.30
CA HIS A 87 0.25 1.89 11.16
C HIS A 87 1.16 1.37 10.04
N LEU A 88 1.30 0.06 9.94
CA LEU A 88 1.90 -0.53 8.75
C LEU A 88 1.12 -0.09 7.50
N LEU A 89 1.85 0.26 6.45
CA LEU A 89 1.28 0.89 5.26
C LEU A 89 0.21 0.02 4.57
N LYS A 90 -0.95 0.62 4.26
CA LYS A 90 -1.94 -0.02 3.37
C LYS A 90 -1.53 0.18 1.93
N LEU A 91 -1.76 -0.84 1.11
CA LEU A 91 -1.41 -0.82 -0.30
C LEU A 91 -2.69 -0.98 -1.12
N LEU A 92 -3.21 0.14 -1.61
CA LEU A 92 -4.52 0.15 -2.25
C LEU A 92 -4.46 0.25 -3.77
N THR A 93 -3.27 0.53 -4.33
CA THR A 93 -3.04 0.60 -5.77
C THR A 93 -1.78 -0.17 -6.17
N SER A 94 -1.70 -0.57 -7.44
CA SER A 94 -0.49 -1.18 -8.01
C SER A 94 0.72 -0.28 -7.91
N ASP A 95 0.50 1.03 -8.01
CA ASP A 95 1.56 2.02 -7.96
C ASP A 95 2.14 2.13 -6.55
N MET A 96 1.30 2.20 -5.51
CA MET A 96 1.76 2.16 -4.11
C MET A 96 2.60 0.92 -3.83
N ASN A 97 2.13 -0.24 -4.29
CA ASN A 97 2.84 -1.50 -4.12
C ASN A 97 4.19 -1.50 -4.85
N SER A 98 4.23 -1.04 -6.11
CA SER A 98 5.47 -0.95 -6.89
C SER A 98 6.47 0.03 -6.28
N CYS A 99 5.97 1.15 -5.75
CA CYS A 99 6.78 2.14 -5.06
C CYS A 99 7.43 1.58 -3.80
N VAL A 100 6.67 0.87 -2.96
CA VAL A 100 7.23 0.25 -1.76
C VAL A 100 8.28 -0.81 -2.11
N VAL A 101 8.03 -1.61 -3.14
CA VAL A 101 9.01 -2.60 -3.64
C VAL A 101 10.29 -1.91 -4.12
N ALA A 102 10.17 -0.82 -4.87
CA ALA A 102 11.33 -0.06 -5.34
C ALA A 102 12.11 0.56 -4.18
N SER A 103 11.41 1.16 -3.22
CA SER A 103 11.98 1.83 -2.04
C SER A 103 12.69 0.86 -1.10
N ILE A 104 12.10 -0.31 -0.82
CA ILE A 104 12.65 -1.28 0.15
C ILE A 104 13.64 -2.25 -0.51
N ASN A 105 13.39 -2.61 -1.78
CA ASN A 105 14.16 -3.59 -2.55
C ASN A 105 14.41 -4.91 -1.81
N ALA A 106 13.43 -5.37 -1.05
CA ALA A 106 13.44 -6.62 -0.29
C ALA A 106 12.03 -6.96 0.17
N ASP A 107 11.82 -8.20 0.62
CA ASP A 107 10.54 -8.63 1.15
C ASP A 107 10.16 -7.79 2.37
N SER A 108 8.89 -7.36 2.43
CA SER A 108 8.44 -6.39 3.40
C SER A 108 7.02 -6.64 3.88
N TRP A 109 6.70 -6.26 5.11
CA TRP A 109 5.33 -6.34 5.61
C TRP A 109 4.37 -5.43 4.86
N VAL A 110 3.16 -5.95 4.64
CA VAL A 110 1.97 -5.20 4.25
C VAL A 110 1.14 -4.97 5.51
N GLY A 111 0.47 -3.83 5.66
CA GLY A 111 -0.37 -3.55 6.84
C GLY A 111 -1.64 -4.39 6.98
N ALA A 112 -1.66 -5.63 6.50
CA ALA A 112 -2.80 -6.53 6.53
C ALA A 112 -2.46 -7.81 7.30
N LYS A 113 -3.38 -8.25 8.15
CA LYS A 113 -3.30 -9.52 8.88
C LYS A 113 -4.63 -10.25 8.81
N MET A 114 -4.62 -11.54 9.07
CA MET A 114 -5.87 -12.29 9.15
C MET A 114 -6.65 -11.93 10.41
N SER A 115 -7.96 -11.76 10.25
CA SER A 115 -8.90 -11.48 11.33
C SER A 115 -9.08 -12.71 12.22
N SER A 116 -8.83 -12.53 13.52
CA SER A 116 -8.94 -13.58 14.53
C SER A 116 -10.36 -14.06 14.80
N SER A 117 -11.39 -13.30 14.38
CA SER A 117 -12.79 -13.66 14.62
C SER A 117 -13.36 -14.62 13.58
N ALA A 118 -12.73 -14.72 12.41
CA ALA A 118 -13.27 -15.49 11.29
C ALA A 118 -12.24 -16.41 10.60
N ASN A 119 -10.92 -16.23 10.83
CA ASN A 119 -9.82 -16.97 10.17
C ASN A 119 -9.99 -17.12 8.64
N THR A 120 -10.74 -16.22 8.02
CA THR A 120 -11.15 -16.27 6.61
C THR A 120 -11.18 -14.88 5.98
N LYS A 121 -10.80 -13.85 6.74
CA LYS A 121 -10.87 -12.45 6.32
C LYS A 121 -9.57 -11.76 6.62
N TRP A 122 -9.10 -10.98 5.67
CA TRP A 122 -7.95 -10.11 5.85
C TRP A 122 -8.43 -8.73 6.33
N VAL A 123 -7.73 -8.14 7.28
CA VAL A 123 -8.05 -6.81 7.83
C VAL A 123 -6.82 -5.93 7.83
N TRP A 124 -7.00 -4.69 7.35
CA TRP A 124 -5.99 -3.65 7.47
C TRP A 124 -5.77 -3.31 8.96
N GLN A 125 -4.53 -3.02 9.32
CA GLN A 125 -4.10 -2.72 10.70
C GLN A 125 -4.07 -1.23 11.01
N ASP A 126 -5.03 -0.53 10.43
CA ASP A 126 -5.32 0.86 10.73
C ASP A 126 -6.35 0.98 11.87
N SER A 127 -6.67 2.21 12.23
CA SER A 127 -7.66 2.53 13.25
C SER A 127 -9.10 2.18 12.85
N GLU A 128 -9.38 1.95 11.57
CA GLU A 128 -10.71 1.66 11.03
C GLU A 128 -10.97 0.15 10.93
N GLY A 129 -9.92 -0.68 10.87
CA GLY A 129 -10.00 -2.13 10.77
C GLY A 129 -10.67 -2.62 9.49
N ALA A 130 -10.56 -1.86 8.39
CA ALA A 130 -11.25 -2.16 7.15
C ALA A 130 -10.88 -3.56 6.62
N GLU A 131 -11.88 -4.34 6.24
CA GLU A 131 -11.66 -5.67 5.64
C GLU A 131 -11.06 -5.50 4.24
N LEU A 132 -10.04 -6.31 3.91
CA LEU A 132 -9.64 -6.49 2.53
C LEU A 132 -10.74 -7.31 1.85
N PRO A 133 -11.15 -6.91 0.64
CA PRO A 133 -12.11 -7.70 -0.11
C PRO A 133 -11.52 -9.07 -0.43
N ASN A 134 -12.28 -10.12 -0.10
CA ASN A 134 -11.86 -11.51 -0.29
C ASN A 134 -12.03 -12.00 -1.74
N ASP A 135 -12.60 -11.22 -2.65
CA ASP A 135 -12.96 -11.69 -3.99
C ASP A 135 -11.87 -11.41 -5.02
N GLU A 136 -11.34 -12.51 -5.58
CA GLU A 136 -10.83 -12.54 -6.96
C GLU A 136 -11.88 -11.89 -7.88
N VAL A 137 -11.49 -10.86 -8.62
CA VAL A 137 -12.33 -10.17 -9.62
C VAL A 137 -13.43 -9.28 -9.03
N SER A 138 -13.05 -8.11 -8.53
CA SER A 138 -13.94 -6.96 -8.53
C SER A 138 -13.25 -5.76 -9.14
N THR A 139 -13.75 -5.30 -10.29
CA THR A 139 -13.26 -4.16 -11.09
C THR A 139 -13.39 -2.79 -10.39
N THR A 140 -13.62 -2.78 -9.07
CA THR A 140 -13.94 -1.56 -8.29
C THR A 140 -13.30 -1.54 -6.90
N GLN A 141 -12.43 -2.51 -6.58
CA GLN A 141 -12.00 -2.77 -5.20
C GLN A 141 -10.48 -2.59 -5.01
N PRO A 142 -10.02 -2.29 -3.78
CA PRO A 142 -8.61 -1.98 -3.52
C PRO A 142 -7.73 -3.11 -4.02
N PHE A 143 -6.66 -2.72 -4.71
CA PHE A 143 -5.65 -3.60 -5.29
C PHE A 143 -5.31 -4.76 -4.35
N SER A 144 -5.61 -5.99 -4.79
CA SER A 144 -5.01 -7.19 -4.22
C SER A 144 -4.05 -7.75 -5.27
N ASN A 145 -2.77 -7.88 -4.92
CA ASN A 145 -1.82 -8.69 -5.68
C ASN A 145 -1.53 -10.02 -4.97
N TYR A 146 -2.54 -10.47 -4.24
CA TYR A 146 -2.55 -11.77 -3.61
C TYR A 146 -2.84 -12.80 -4.71
N LYS A 147 -1.85 -13.67 -5.01
CA LYS A 147 -2.05 -14.81 -5.90
C LYS A 147 -2.12 -16.07 -5.05
N ASP A 148 -3.35 -16.52 -4.81
CA ASP A 148 -3.59 -17.77 -4.10
C ASP A 148 -3.32 -18.96 -5.04
N ASN A 149 -2.05 -19.36 -5.17
CA ASN A 149 -1.72 -20.57 -5.92
C ASN A 149 -1.92 -21.84 -5.08
N ASN A 150 -2.26 -21.71 -3.79
CA ASN A 150 -2.45 -22.81 -2.86
C ASN A 150 -3.46 -22.37 -1.81
N HIS A 151 -4.74 -22.68 -2.04
CA HIS A 151 -5.91 -22.51 -1.16
C HIS A 151 -5.78 -23.19 0.21
N ARG A 152 -4.64 -23.03 0.89
CA ARG A 152 -4.49 -23.48 2.25
C ARG A 152 -5.14 -22.39 3.10
N LEU A 153 -6.41 -22.62 3.41
CA LEU A 153 -7.04 -21.94 4.53
C LEU A 153 -6.13 -22.14 5.75
N PRO A 154 -5.76 -21.08 6.46
CA PRO A 154 -4.97 -21.20 7.68
C PRO A 154 -5.61 -22.19 8.63
N GLU A 155 -4.76 -22.95 9.32
CA GLU A 155 -5.27 -23.74 10.43
C GLU A 155 -5.76 -22.80 11.54
N PRO A 156 -6.89 -23.13 12.18
CA PRO A 156 -7.47 -22.27 13.20
C PRO A 156 -6.50 -22.07 14.36
N GLY A 157 -6.03 -20.84 14.54
CA GLY A 157 -5.06 -20.47 15.59
C GLY A 157 -3.79 -19.81 15.05
N ASP A 158 -3.50 -19.95 13.75
CA ASP A 158 -2.34 -19.32 13.14
C ASP A 158 -2.59 -17.82 12.91
N LYS A 159 -1.74 -16.98 13.51
CA LYS A 159 -1.72 -15.55 13.21
C LYS A 159 -0.95 -15.37 11.91
N GLU A 160 -1.70 -15.24 10.83
CA GLU A 160 -1.15 -14.98 9.50
C GLU A 160 -1.12 -13.49 9.17
N CYS A 161 -0.04 -13.08 8.53
CA CYS A 161 0.25 -11.71 8.11
C CYS A 161 0.64 -11.70 6.62
N LEU A 162 0.37 -10.59 5.93
CA LEU A 162 0.75 -10.44 4.53
C LEU A 162 2.10 -9.74 4.41
N LYS A 163 2.97 -10.28 3.56
CA LYS A 163 4.17 -9.59 3.09
C LYS A 163 4.13 -9.38 1.59
N ILE A 164 4.87 -8.39 1.10
CA ILE A 164 5.22 -8.21 -0.31
C ILE A 164 6.46 -9.04 -0.61
N LYS A 165 6.47 -9.68 -1.77
CA LYS A 165 7.64 -10.33 -2.34
C LYS A 165 8.32 -9.39 -3.33
N ALA A 166 9.52 -8.89 -3.02
CA ALA A 166 10.18 -7.87 -3.84
C ALA A 166 10.42 -8.30 -5.30
N SER A 167 10.72 -9.58 -5.53
CA SER A 167 11.00 -10.11 -6.88
C SER A 167 9.83 -10.08 -7.86
N ARG A 168 8.59 -10.04 -7.38
CA ARG A 168 7.38 -10.12 -8.24
C ARG A 168 6.31 -9.09 -7.90
N SER A 169 6.50 -8.34 -6.81
CA SER A 169 5.51 -7.43 -6.24
C SER A 169 4.21 -8.11 -5.81
N ASP A 170 4.17 -9.45 -5.72
CA ASP A 170 3.03 -10.24 -5.24
C ASP A 170 2.98 -10.24 -3.71
N TRP A 171 1.80 -10.50 -3.15
CA TRP A 171 1.64 -10.69 -1.71
C TRP A 171 1.65 -12.18 -1.34
N GLU A 172 2.29 -12.51 -0.23
CA GLU A 172 2.43 -13.87 0.30
C GLU A 172 1.99 -13.90 1.76
N ILE A 173 1.29 -14.98 2.12
CA ILE A 173 0.93 -15.29 3.50
C ILE A 173 2.17 -15.77 4.25
N LYS A 174 2.42 -15.19 5.42
CA LYS A 174 3.50 -15.60 6.32
C LYS A 174 3.05 -15.61 7.78
N SER A 175 3.82 -16.31 8.61
CA SER A 175 3.65 -16.23 10.05
C SER A 175 3.95 -14.82 10.52
N CYS A 176 3.07 -14.22 11.33
CA CYS A 176 3.33 -12.90 11.92
C CYS A 176 4.58 -12.85 12.82
N THR A 177 5.16 -14.00 13.18
CA THR A 177 6.40 -14.12 13.97
C THR A 177 7.67 -14.07 13.13
N ASP A 178 7.57 -14.19 11.81
CA ASP A 178 8.71 -14.00 10.91
C ASP A 178 9.20 -12.54 10.98
N THR A 179 10.39 -12.25 10.48
CA THR A 179 10.94 -10.89 10.44
C THR A 179 11.09 -10.40 9.01
N TYR A 180 10.57 -9.21 8.72
CA TYR A 180 10.73 -8.55 7.42
C TYR A 180 10.89 -7.04 7.62
N LYS A 181 11.39 -6.37 6.57
CA LYS A 181 11.39 -4.91 6.46
C LYS A 181 9.96 -4.39 6.38
N PHE A 182 9.74 -3.09 6.52
CA PHE A 182 8.38 -2.56 6.54
C PHE A 182 8.31 -1.09 6.16
N ALA A 183 7.09 -0.64 5.82
CA ALA A 183 6.78 0.76 5.63
C ALA A 183 5.67 1.18 6.59
N CYS A 184 5.80 2.37 7.16
CA CYS A 184 4.82 2.98 8.06
C CYS A 184 4.06 4.09 7.35
N TYR A 185 2.74 4.12 7.52
CA TYR A 185 1.95 5.29 7.17
C TYR A 185 2.33 6.47 8.08
N VAL A 186 2.66 7.62 7.50
CA VAL A 186 2.99 8.84 8.26
C VAL A 186 1.82 9.81 8.22
N SER A 187 1.38 10.17 7.02
CA SER A 187 0.29 11.14 6.83
C SER A 187 -0.31 11.02 5.44
N GLY A 188 -1.43 11.72 5.23
CA GLY A 188 -2.07 11.82 3.93
C GLY A 188 -3.47 11.21 3.88
N THR A 189 -3.92 10.92 2.66
CA THR A 189 -5.24 10.38 2.41
C THR A 189 -5.13 9.23 1.43
N TYR A 190 -5.59 8.06 1.87
CA TYR A 190 -5.74 6.91 1.00
C TYR A 190 -6.83 7.17 -0.05
N PRO A 191 -6.69 6.62 -1.27
CA PRO A 191 -7.74 6.73 -2.27
C PRO A 191 -9.03 6.13 -1.73
N THR A 192 -10.14 6.87 -1.86
CA THR A 192 -11.46 6.36 -1.52
C THR A 192 -12.00 5.58 -2.71
N PHE A 193 -12.13 4.26 -2.56
CA PHE A 193 -12.83 3.45 -3.56
C PHE A 193 -14.31 3.74 -3.40
N GLY A 194 -14.90 4.36 -4.43
CA GLY A 194 -16.29 4.78 -4.40
C GLY A 194 -17.19 3.60 -4.07
N THR A 195 -17.84 3.65 -2.91
CA THR A 195 -19.08 2.92 -2.67
C THR A 195 -19.98 3.28 -3.83
N THR A 196 -20.29 2.31 -4.71
CA THR A 196 -21.24 2.56 -5.79
C THR A 196 -22.53 2.99 -5.10
N VAL A 197 -22.87 4.28 -5.21
CA VAL A 197 -24.14 4.79 -4.71
C VAL A 197 -25.20 4.04 -5.49
N VAL A 198 -25.80 3.03 -4.87
CA VAL A 198 -27.02 2.42 -5.38
C VAL A 198 -28.01 3.57 -5.42
N LYS A 199 -28.20 4.11 -6.62
CA LYS A 199 -29.16 5.17 -6.87
C LYS A 199 -30.51 4.53 -6.64
N SER A 200 -31.01 4.63 -5.40
CA SER A 200 -32.38 4.26 -5.06
C SER A 200 -33.27 5.09 -5.97
N SER A 201 -33.73 4.48 -7.07
CA SER A 201 -34.81 4.98 -7.88
C SER A 201 -36.01 5.07 -6.96
N SER A 202 -36.29 6.28 -6.49
CA SER A 202 -37.45 6.61 -5.68
C SER A 202 -38.70 6.38 -6.52
N SER A 203 -39.32 5.22 -6.35
CA SER A 203 -40.72 5.02 -6.66
C SER A 203 -41.53 5.93 -5.74
N SER A 204 -42.06 6.99 -6.30
CA SER A 204 -43.01 7.90 -5.70
C SER A 204 -44.27 7.14 -5.25
N SER A 205 -44.52 7.09 -3.94
CA SER A 205 -45.85 6.83 -3.40
C SER A 205 -46.16 7.82 -2.28
N SER A 206 -47.29 8.48 -2.50
CA SER A 206 -47.91 9.63 -1.83
C SER A 206 -48.27 9.44 -0.35
N SER A 207 -47.90 10.45 0.43
CA SER A 207 -48.65 11.15 1.50
C SER A 207 -49.73 10.41 2.31
N SER A 208 -49.58 10.48 3.65
CA SER A 208 -50.66 10.98 4.51
C SER A 208 -50.13 11.44 5.88
N SER A 209 -50.60 12.62 6.26
CA SER A 209 -50.39 13.42 7.46
C SER A 209 -50.91 12.83 8.77
N SER A 210 -50.24 13.14 9.89
CA SER A 210 -50.90 13.37 11.17
C SER A 210 -50.02 14.18 12.14
N SER A 211 -50.57 15.30 12.58
CA SER A 211 -50.08 16.26 13.57
C SER A 211 -50.37 15.82 15.02
N SER A 212 -49.87 16.64 15.96
CA SER A 212 -50.24 16.80 17.39
C SER A 212 -49.25 16.15 18.39
N SER A 213 -48.43 16.98 19.07
CA SER A 213 -48.57 17.46 20.48
C SER A 213 -48.42 16.31 21.49
N SER A 214 -47.62 16.33 22.56
CA SER A 214 -47.19 17.38 23.49
C SER A 214 -46.41 16.69 24.64
N SER A 215 -45.77 17.49 25.50
CA SER A 215 -45.54 17.22 26.94
C SER A 215 -44.23 16.54 27.39
N SER A 216 -43.31 17.40 27.84
CA SER A 216 -42.63 17.38 29.15
C SER A 216 -42.61 16.10 30.00
N ARG A 217 -41.39 15.67 30.41
CA ARG A 217 -41.06 15.42 31.84
C ARG A 217 -39.58 15.13 32.08
N SER A 218 -39.02 15.92 32.98
CA SER A 218 -37.77 15.74 33.70
C SER A 218 -37.80 14.48 34.58
N SER A 219 -36.70 13.74 34.72
CA SER A 219 -36.17 13.29 36.03
C SER A 219 -34.78 12.66 35.91
N SER A 220 -33.96 13.05 36.86
CA SER A 220 -32.64 12.59 37.25
C SER A 220 -32.62 11.15 37.77
N LYS A 221 -31.50 10.44 37.59
CA LYS A 221 -31.00 9.51 38.63
C LYS A 221 -29.50 9.19 38.50
N SER A 222 -28.88 9.30 39.66
CA SER A 222 -27.48 9.10 40.03
C SER A 222 -27.24 7.69 40.57
N SER A 223 -26.05 7.13 40.32
CA SER A 223 -25.37 6.07 41.09
C SER A 223 -24.00 5.86 40.43
N SER A 224 -22.82 6.27 40.90
CA SER A 224 -22.11 6.10 42.18
C SER A 224 -21.85 4.64 42.62
N SER A 225 -20.60 4.42 43.05
CA SER A 225 -19.95 3.22 43.65
C SER A 225 -19.32 2.22 42.66
N LYS A 226 -18.16 1.60 42.92
CA LYS A 226 -17.28 1.57 44.11
C LYS A 226 -15.91 1.00 43.72
N SER A 227 -14.87 1.53 44.37
CA SER A 227 -13.49 1.08 44.39
C SER A 227 -13.33 -0.31 45.04
N SER A 228 -12.35 -1.10 44.61
CA SER A 228 -11.67 -2.06 45.49
C SER A 228 -10.21 -2.24 45.11
N SER A 229 -9.37 -1.70 45.99
CA SER A 229 -7.95 -1.97 46.14
C SER A 229 -7.74 -3.26 46.92
N SER A 230 -6.82 -4.13 46.48
CA SER A 230 -6.24 -5.17 47.34
C SER A 230 -4.72 -5.20 47.17
N LYS A 231 -4.06 -4.82 48.27
CA LYS A 231 -2.68 -5.13 48.66
C LYS A 231 -2.68 -6.55 49.24
N SER A 232 -1.60 -7.30 49.02
CA SER A 232 -0.91 -8.22 49.96
C SER A 232 0.18 -8.97 49.19
N SER A 233 1.47 -8.68 49.41
CA SER A 233 2.38 -9.25 50.42
C SER A 233 2.99 -10.59 50.02
N SER A 234 4.26 -10.56 49.61
CA SER A 234 5.37 -11.42 50.09
C SER A 234 6.68 -10.94 49.50
#